data_AF-R6PPY5-F1
#
_entry.id   AF-R6PPY5-F1
#
_cell.length_a   1.000
_cell.length_b   1.000
_cell.length_c   1.000
_cell.angle_alpha   90.00
_cell.angle_beta   90.00
_cell.angle_gamma   90.00
#
_symmetry.space_group_name_H-M   'P 1'
#
loop_
_entity.id
_entity.type
_entity.pdbx_description
1 polymer ?
#
loop_
_entity_poly.entity_id
_entity_poly.type
_entity_poly.pdbx_seq_one_letter_code
_entity_poly.pdbx_strand_id
1 'polypeptide(L)'
;MKIHLKYIYVGILAILVLWSGFNIYNGYHKLNVEKAAIAKQAENMDTLVSQSIKACYKAYDDVHATQEEKDKLKIYEENISKAPNSRVKAGIAMSMIDYSIMHITSATLETITGDDDQFVDPAHNFALQDLTDIQTQLLASQSTDTDEDSVNSSEQASFAEETTK
;
A
#
# COMPACT_ATOMS: atom_id res chain seq x y z
N MET A 1 -17.77 -0.94 -62.98
CA MET A 1 -17.83 -0.06 -61.78
C MET A 1 -18.38 -0.73 -60.51
N LYS A 2 -19.30 -1.71 -60.57
CA LYS A 2 -19.88 -2.36 -59.36
C LYS A 2 -18.91 -3.27 -58.57
N ILE A 3 -17.94 -3.88 -59.25
CA ILE A 3 -16.97 -4.81 -58.63
C ILE A 3 -15.95 -4.04 -57.78
N HIS A 4 -15.42 -2.92 -58.26
CA HIS A 4 -14.48 -2.07 -57.51
C HIS A 4 -15.11 -1.47 -56.23
N LEU A 5 -16.41 -1.12 -56.27
CA LEU A 5 -17.10 -0.59 -55.08
C LEU A 5 -17.24 -1.64 -53.97
N LYS A 6 -17.46 -2.92 -54.31
CA LYS A 6 -17.49 -4.01 -53.34
C LYS A 6 -16.13 -4.22 -52.65
N TYR A 7 -15.03 -4.16 -53.41
CA TYR A 7 -13.69 -4.29 -52.84
C TYR A 7 -13.32 -3.11 -51.93
N ILE A 8 -13.79 -1.90 -52.23
CA ILE A 8 -13.62 -0.73 -51.35
C ILE A 8 -14.39 -0.92 -50.04
N TYR A 9 -15.64 -1.39 -50.09
CA TYR A 9 -16.43 -1.67 -48.88
C TYR A 9 -15.79 -2.76 -48.00
N VAL A 10 -15.30 -3.84 -48.62
CA VAL A 10 -14.60 -4.91 -47.89
C VAL A 10 -13.30 -4.39 -47.27
N GLY A 11 -12.55 -3.52 -47.97
CA GLY A 11 -11.36 -2.88 -47.45
C GLY A 11 -11.64 -1.97 -46.24
N ILE A 12 -12.68 -1.14 -46.32
CA ILE A 12 -13.09 -0.27 -45.19
C ILE A 12 -13.54 -1.11 -44.00
N LEU A 13 -14.32 -2.18 -44.23
CA LEU A 13 -14.77 -3.07 -43.17
C LEU A 13 -13.60 -3.78 -42.47
N ALA A 14 -12.61 -4.25 -43.25
CA ALA A 14 -11.41 -4.87 -42.70
C ALA A 14 -10.60 -3.90 -41.83
N ILE A 15 -10.46 -2.63 -42.24
CA ILE A 15 -9.78 -1.60 -41.46
C ILE A 15 -10.53 -1.33 -40.15
N LEU A 16 -11.86 -1.23 -40.19
CA LEU A 16 -12.68 -1.01 -38.99
C LEU A 16 -12.55 -2.16 -37.98
N VAL A 17 -12.54 -3.41 -38.46
CA VAL A 17 -12.36 -4.60 -37.61
C VAL A 17 -10.96 -4.66 -37.01
N LEU A 18 -9.93 -4.33 -37.78
CA LEU A 18 -8.56 -4.27 -37.26
C LEU A 18 -8.38 -3.14 -36.23
N TRP A 19 -9.00 -1.98 -36.48
CA TRP A 19 -8.93 -0.85 -35.57
C TRP A 19 -9.67 -1.10 -34.25
N SER A 20 -10.86 -1.70 -34.30
CA SER A 20 -11.61 -2.08 -33.10
C SER A 20 -10.88 -3.18 -32.31
N GLY A 21 -10.35 -4.20 -33.00
CA GLY A 21 -9.55 -5.27 -32.36
C GLY A 21 -8.30 -4.72 -31.68
N PHE A 22 -7.59 -3.77 -32.30
CA PHE A 22 -6.42 -3.12 -31.73
C PHE A 22 -6.76 -2.30 -30.47
N ASN A 23 -7.86 -1.53 -30.49
CA ASN A 23 -8.29 -0.76 -29.32
C ASN A 23 -8.71 -1.67 -28.16
N ILE A 24 -9.44 -2.75 -28.42
CA ILE A 24 -9.84 -3.73 -27.40
C ILE A 24 -8.60 -4.39 -26.79
N TYR A 25 -7.66 -4.86 -27.62
CA TYR A 25 -6.42 -5.47 -27.16
C TYR A 25 -5.61 -4.53 -26.27
N ASN A 26 -5.41 -3.27 -26.69
CA ASN A 26 -4.68 -2.28 -25.90
C ASN A 26 -5.37 -1.97 -24.57
N GLY A 27 -6.71 -1.88 -24.57
CA GLY A 27 -7.50 -1.69 -23.35
C GLY A 27 -7.31 -2.85 -22.35
N TYR A 28 -7.43 -4.10 -22.82
CA TYR A 28 -7.20 -5.27 -21.98
C TYR A 28 -5.76 -5.37 -21.47
N HIS A 29 -4.78 -5.08 -22.31
CA HIS A 29 -3.38 -5.10 -21.92
C HIS A 29 -3.10 -4.05 -20.83
N LYS A 30 -3.60 -2.82 -20.98
CA LYS A 30 -3.47 -1.75 -19.98
C LYS A 30 -4.07 -2.17 -18.63
N LEU A 31 -5.30 -2.67 -18.62
CA LEU A 31 -5.96 -3.14 -17.40
C LEU A 31 -5.21 -4.27 -16.69
N ASN A 32 -4.61 -5.20 -17.46
CA ASN A 32 -3.83 -6.31 -16.87
C ASN A 32 -2.52 -5.81 -16.25
N VAL A 33 -1.86 -4.84 -16.87
CA VAL A 33 -0.64 -4.21 -16.33
C VAL A 33 -0.95 -3.44 -15.04
N GLU A 34 -2.04 -2.68 -15.01
CA GLU A 34 -2.48 -1.94 -13.81
C GLU A 34 -2.81 -2.90 -12.66
N LYS A 35 -3.58 -3.96 -12.93
CA LYS A 35 -3.87 -4.99 -11.92
C LYS A 35 -2.61 -5.65 -11.37
N ALA A 36 -1.63 -5.93 -12.23
CA ALA A 36 -0.36 -6.52 -11.80
C ALA A 36 0.46 -5.53 -10.95
N ALA A 37 0.44 -4.24 -11.27
CA ALA A 37 1.10 -3.20 -10.49
C ALA A 37 0.48 -3.07 -9.08
N ILE A 38 -0.85 -3.03 -8.98
CA ILE A 38 -1.59 -2.97 -7.71
C ILE A 38 -1.28 -4.22 -6.86
N ALA A 39 -1.29 -5.41 -7.46
CA ALA A 39 -0.98 -6.65 -6.74
C ALA A 39 0.45 -6.65 -6.18
N LYS A 40 1.43 -6.21 -6.98
CA LYS A 40 2.82 -6.10 -6.55
C LYS A 40 3.00 -5.05 -5.44
N GLN A 41 2.28 -3.95 -5.52
CA GLN A 41 2.31 -2.92 -4.49
C GLN A 41 1.71 -3.42 -3.17
N ALA A 42 0.60 -4.15 -3.23
CA ALA A 42 0.01 -4.80 -2.06
C ALA A 42 0.98 -5.79 -1.39
N GLU A 43 1.68 -6.60 -2.18
CA GLU A 43 2.71 -7.53 -1.69
C GLU A 43 3.89 -6.79 -1.03
N ASN A 44 4.36 -5.70 -1.64
CA ASN A 44 5.40 -4.85 -1.06
C ASN A 44 4.95 -4.24 0.27
N MET A 45 3.70 -3.77 0.35
CA MET A 45 3.12 -3.23 1.59
C MET A 45 3.00 -4.30 2.68
N ASP A 46 2.52 -5.50 2.36
CA ASP A 46 2.45 -6.60 3.34
C ASP A 46 3.84 -7.00 3.85
N THR A 47 4.86 -6.94 2.98
CA THR A 47 6.26 -7.17 3.37
C THR A 47 6.75 -6.10 4.35
N LEU A 48 6.51 -4.81 4.04
CA LEU A 48 6.87 -3.70 4.93
C LEU A 48 6.13 -3.78 6.27
N VAL A 49 4.84 -4.13 6.28
CA VAL A 49 4.07 -4.36 7.51
C VAL A 49 4.72 -5.44 8.38
N SER A 50 5.13 -6.56 7.79
CA SER A 50 5.83 -7.61 8.53
C SER A 50 7.16 -7.13 9.11
N GLN A 51 7.90 -6.29 8.38
CA GLN A 51 9.13 -5.67 8.85
C GLN A 51 8.87 -4.68 9.99
N SER A 52 7.81 -3.87 9.90
CA SER A 52 7.38 -2.95 10.97
C SER A 52 7.09 -3.68 12.27
N ILE A 53 6.33 -4.79 12.23
CA ILE A 53 6.04 -5.59 13.43
C ILE A 53 7.33 -6.10 14.06
N LYS A 54 8.24 -6.67 13.26
CA LYS A 54 9.53 -7.17 13.74
C LYS A 54 10.39 -6.06 14.33
N ALA A 55 10.40 -4.87 13.72
CA ALA A 55 11.15 -3.72 14.19
C ALA A 55 10.62 -3.23 15.56
N CYS A 56 9.30 -3.17 15.76
CA CYS A 56 8.71 -2.82 17.05
C CYS A 56 9.10 -3.81 18.16
N TYR A 57 9.02 -5.13 17.88
CA TYR A 57 9.44 -6.13 18.86
C TYR A 57 10.94 -6.09 19.16
N LYS A 58 11.77 -5.94 18.13
CA LYS A 58 13.22 -5.76 18.29
C LYS A 58 13.53 -4.52 19.14
N ALA A 59 12.89 -3.39 18.86
CA ALA A 59 13.06 -2.16 19.63
C ALA A 59 12.69 -2.36 21.11
N TYR A 60 11.62 -3.11 21.39
CA TYR A 60 11.21 -3.45 22.75
C TYR A 60 12.18 -4.44 23.41
N ASP A 61 12.77 -5.37 22.67
CA ASP A 61 13.82 -6.25 23.18
C ASP A 61 15.09 -5.45 23.51
N ASP A 62 15.52 -4.55 22.62
CA ASP A 62 16.73 -3.73 22.76
C ASP A 62 16.67 -2.80 23.98
N VAL A 63 15.49 -2.28 24.30
CA VAL A 63 15.25 -1.41 25.48
C VAL A 63 14.78 -2.18 26.72
N HIS A 64 14.85 -3.53 26.69
CA HIS A 64 14.47 -4.39 27.81
C HIS A 64 13.02 -4.20 28.31
N ALA A 65 12.09 -3.90 27.40
CA ALA A 65 10.68 -3.75 27.73
C ALA A 65 10.10 -5.04 28.37
N THR A 66 9.21 -4.84 29.32
CA THR A 66 8.48 -5.88 30.05
C THR A 66 7.57 -6.68 29.12
N GLN A 67 7.17 -7.87 29.58
CA GLN A 67 6.21 -8.69 28.83
C GLN A 67 4.85 -8.00 28.69
N GLU A 68 4.42 -7.25 29.70
CA GLU A 68 3.15 -6.49 29.66
C GLU A 68 3.18 -5.43 28.56
N GLU A 69 4.29 -4.72 28.38
CA GLU A 69 4.47 -3.75 27.29
C GLU A 69 4.44 -4.43 25.92
N LYS A 70 5.09 -5.60 25.79
CA LYS A 70 5.05 -6.41 24.57
C LYS A 70 3.67 -6.99 24.28
N ASP A 71 2.85 -7.22 25.30
CA ASP A 71 1.47 -7.68 25.12
C ASP A 71 0.57 -6.57 24.54
N LYS A 72 0.87 -5.30 24.78
CA LYS A 72 0.18 -4.18 24.10
C LYS A 72 0.44 -4.17 22.60
N LEU A 73 1.64 -4.59 22.16
CA LEU A 73 1.97 -4.75 20.73
C LEU A 73 1.16 -5.87 20.06
N LYS A 74 0.78 -6.93 20.79
CA LYS A 74 -0.03 -8.03 20.25
C LYS A 74 -1.42 -7.59 19.81
N ILE A 75 -2.00 -6.57 20.45
CA ILE A 75 -3.30 -6.01 20.06
C ILE A 75 -3.22 -5.42 18.64
N TYR A 76 -2.12 -4.73 18.32
CA TYR A 76 -1.87 -4.22 16.97
C TYR A 76 -1.69 -5.35 15.97
N GLU A 77 -0.90 -6.38 16.31
CA GLU A 77 -0.71 -7.55 15.45
C GLU A 77 -2.03 -8.28 15.15
N GLU A 78 -2.88 -8.47 16.17
CA GLU A 78 -4.22 -9.06 16.00
C GLU A 78 -5.08 -8.20 15.07
N ASN A 79 -5.08 -6.87 15.24
CA ASN A 79 -5.83 -5.97 14.38
C ASN A 79 -5.30 -5.94 12.93
N ILE A 80 -3.97 -6.03 12.75
CA ILE A 80 -3.34 -6.18 11.43
C ILE A 80 -3.81 -7.48 10.76
N SER A 81 -3.86 -8.58 11.51
CA SER A 81 -4.30 -9.88 10.96
C SER A 81 -5.75 -9.88 10.48
N LYS A 82 -6.61 -9.07 11.12
CA LYS A 82 -8.05 -8.92 10.80
C LYS A 82 -8.34 -7.85 9.76
N ALA A 83 -7.35 -7.05 9.37
CA ALA A 83 -7.56 -5.93 8.47
C ALA A 83 -7.91 -6.40 7.04
N PRO A 84 -8.83 -5.69 6.34
CA PRO A 84 -9.42 -6.16 5.09
C PRO A 84 -8.47 -6.08 3.89
N ASN A 85 -7.41 -5.27 3.94
CA ASN A 85 -6.46 -5.11 2.84
C ASN A 85 -5.10 -4.57 3.35
N SER A 86 -4.08 -4.64 2.50
CA SER A 86 -2.69 -4.28 2.82
C SER A 86 -2.52 -2.80 3.20
N ARG A 87 -3.38 -1.91 2.70
CA ARG A 87 -3.36 -0.48 3.06
C ARG A 87 -3.85 -0.24 4.49
N VAL A 88 -4.94 -0.88 4.90
CA VAL A 88 -5.43 -0.81 6.29
C VAL A 88 -4.40 -1.45 7.24
N LYS A 89 -3.79 -2.58 6.85
CA LYS A 89 -2.68 -3.18 7.62
C LYS A 89 -1.52 -2.20 7.81
N ALA A 90 -1.09 -1.53 6.74
CA ALA A 90 -0.04 -0.52 6.80
C ALA A 90 -0.41 0.65 7.72
N GLY A 91 -1.67 1.12 7.70
CA GLY A 91 -2.14 2.14 8.63
C GLY A 91 -2.04 1.70 10.10
N ILE A 92 -2.44 0.48 10.42
CA ILE A 92 -2.35 -0.04 11.80
C ILE A 92 -0.88 -0.25 12.21
N ALA A 93 -0.04 -0.76 11.30
CA ALA A 93 1.39 -0.91 11.54
C ALA A 93 2.08 0.45 11.78
N MET A 94 1.67 1.50 11.08
CA MET A 94 2.12 2.87 11.33
C MET A 94 1.80 3.30 12.76
N SER A 95 0.55 3.08 13.21
CA SER A 95 0.14 3.39 14.59
C SER A 95 0.90 2.56 15.64
N MET A 96 1.26 1.32 15.32
CA MET A 96 2.09 0.47 16.17
C MET A 96 3.52 1.04 16.32
N ILE A 97 4.09 1.57 15.23
CA ILE A 97 5.39 2.25 15.25
C ILE A 97 5.30 3.54 16.07
N ASP A 98 4.30 4.38 15.82
CA ASP A 98 4.09 5.64 16.57
C ASP A 98 3.97 5.38 18.08
N TYR A 99 3.20 4.36 18.45
CA TYR A 99 3.07 3.93 19.84
C TYR A 99 4.42 3.52 20.44
N SER A 100 5.21 2.74 19.69
CA SER A 100 6.52 2.25 20.13
C SER A 100 7.53 3.38 20.29
N ILE A 101 7.59 4.32 19.34
CA ILE A 101 8.43 5.51 19.40
C ILE A 101 8.07 6.37 20.62
N MET A 102 6.78 6.64 20.83
CA MET A 102 6.31 7.40 21.98
C MET A 102 6.70 6.74 23.30
N HIS A 103 6.51 5.42 23.41
CA HIS A 103 6.82 4.65 24.61
C HIS A 103 8.31 4.71 24.95
N ILE A 104 9.17 4.41 23.97
CA ILE A 104 10.63 4.43 24.14
C ILE A 104 11.12 5.83 24.48
N THR A 105 10.56 6.86 23.84
CA THR A 105 10.90 8.26 24.14
C THR A 105 10.51 8.64 25.56
N SER A 106 9.33 8.21 26.03
CA SER A 106 8.87 8.46 27.40
C SER A 106 9.79 7.79 28.43
N ALA A 107 10.13 6.51 28.23
CA ALA A 107 11.06 5.79 29.09
C ALA A 107 12.45 6.46 29.12
N THR A 108 12.91 6.94 27.96
CA THR A 108 14.17 7.70 27.86
C THR A 108 14.13 8.98 28.71
N LEU A 109 13.06 9.76 28.62
CA LEU A 109 12.90 11.02 29.37
C LEU A 109 12.78 10.80 30.88
N GLU A 110 12.07 9.76 31.32
CA GLU A 110 12.00 9.38 32.74
C GLU A 110 13.38 9.04 33.31
N THR A 111 14.22 8.35 32.53
CA THR A 111 15.58 7.98 32.93
C THR A 111 16.48 9.20 33.11
N ILE A 112 16.38 10.20 32.22
CA ILE A 112 17.18 11.44 32.29
C ILE A 112 16.71 12.36 33.43
N THR A 113 15.40 12.46 33.65
CA THR A 113 14.82 13.39 34.65
C THR A 113 14.88 12.86 36.08
N GLY A 114 15.09 11.55 36.26
CA GLY A 114 15.23 10.91 37.56
C GLY A 114 16.64 10.93 38.15
N ASP A 115 17.67 11.22 37.35
CA ASP A 115 19.07 11.13 37.76
C ASP A 115 19.95 12.12 36.96
N ASP A 116 20.41 13.20 37.60
CA ASP A 116 21.06 14.37 36.95
C ASP A 116 22.38 14.02 36.19
N ASP A 117 22.91 12.80 36.36
CA ASP A 117 24.20 12.35 35.81
C ASP A 117 24.07 11.19 34.77
N GLN A 118 22.86 10.76 34.40
CA GLN A 118 22.70 9.63 33.45
C GLN A 118 22.69 10.05 31.98
N PHE A 119 23.63 9.48 31.22
CA PHE A 119 23.59 9.48 29.76
C PHE A 119 22.48 8.54 29.27
N VAL A 120 21.74 8.98 28.24
CA VAL A 120 20.77 8.14 27.52
C VAL A 120 21.45 6.87 27.03
N ASP A 121 20.87 5.72 27.36
CA ASP A 121 21.32 4.43 26.83
C ASP A 121 21.27 4.48 25.28
N PRO A 122 22.42 4.31 24.59
CA PRO A 122 22.48 4.31 23.14
C PRO A 122 21.48 3.35 22.47
N ALA A 123 21.08 2.25 23.14
CA ALA A 123 20.09 1.32 22.64
C ALA A 123 18.73 1.98 22.36
N HIS A 124 18.32 2.96 23.18
CA HIS A 124 17.07 3.69 22.96
C HIS A 124 17.14 4.54 21.68
N ASN A 125 18.27 5.21 21.44
CA ASN A 125 18.47 6.01 20.22
C ASN A 125 18.50 5.15 18.96
N PHE A 126 19.18 3.99 18.99
CA PHE A 126 19.18 3.06 17.87
C PHE A 126 17.80 2.48 17.59
N ALA A 127 17.06 2.11 18.64
CA ALA A 127 15.69 1.63 18.51
C ALA A 127 14.77 2.70 17.88
N LEU A 128 14.87 3.96 18.32
CA LEU A 128 14.11 5.07 17.73
C LEU A 128 14.48 5.31 16.27
N GLN A 129 15.77 5.20 15.91
CA GLN A 129 16.22 5.35 14.54
C GLN A 129 15.68 4.22 13.63
N ASP A 130 15.83 2.95 14.04
CA ASP A 130 15.31 1.80 13.31
C ASP A 130 13.80 1.94 13.06
N LEU A 131 13.05 2.39 14.07
CA LEU A 131 11.60 2.64 13.97
C LEU A 131 11.26 3.80 13.03
N THR A 132 12.02 4.89 13.06
CA THR A 132 11.82 6.05 12.16
C THR A 132 12.11 5.69 10.70
N ASP A 133 13.14 4.88 10.46
CA ASP A 133 13.52 4.44 9.12
C ASP A 133 12.44 3.55 8.51
N ILE A 134 11.91 2.58 9.26
CA ILE A 134 10.82 1.72 8.76
C ILE A 134 9.52 2.50 8.60
N GLN A 135 9.25 3.47 9.48
CA GLN A 135 8.11 4.39 9.36
C GLN A 135 8.15 5.17 8.04
N THR A 136 9.32 5.72 7.70
CA THR A 136 9.53 6.49 6.47
C THR A 136 9.32 5.63 5.23
N GLN A 137 9.83 4.39 5.24
CA GLN A 137 9.62 3.43 4.14
C GLN A 137 8.15 3.08 3.96
N LEU A 138 7.43 2.85 5.06
CA LEU A 138 6.01 2.52 5.04
C LEU A 138 5.18 3.69 4.49
N LEU A 139 5.48 4.93 4.90
CA LEU A 139 4.83 6.14 4.39
C LEU A 139 5.09 6.34 2.89
N ALA A 140 6.33 6.15 2.44
CA ALA A 140 6.69 6.25 1.02
C ALA A 140 5.93 5.24 0.15
N SER A 141 5.71 4.02 0.68
CA SER A 141 4.93 2.99 -0.02
C SER A 141 3.45 3.34 -0.17
N GLN A 142 2.89 4.17 0.72
CA GLN A 142 1.50 4.64 0.66
C GLN A 142 1.30 5.83 -0.27
N SER A 143 2.33 6.67 -0.47
CA SER A 143 2.23 7.90 -1.27
C SER A 143 2.22 7.68 -2.79
N THR A 144 2.49 6.47 -3.27
CA THR A 144 2.50 6.16 -4.72
C THR A 144 1.09 5.99 -5.32
N ASP A 145 0.03 6.15 -4.51
CA ASP A 145 -1.39 5.98 -4.87
C ASP A 145 -2.08 7.21 -5.52
N THR A 146 -1.36 8.26 -5.92
CA THR A 146 -2.01 9.51 -6.41
C THR A 146 -2.49 9.43 -7.86
N ASP A 147 -3.10 8.31 -8.29
CA ASP A 147 -3.79 8.21 -9.59
C ASP A 147 -5.12 7.41 -9.54
N GLU A 148 -5.49 6.80 -8.41
CA GLU A 148 -6.68 5.91 -8.35
C GLU A 148 -8.04 6.62 -8.30
N ASP A 149 -8.11 7.94 -8.09
CA ASP A 149 -9.38 8.67 -8.22
C ASP A 149 -9.70 9.07 -9.68
N SER A 150 -8.83 8.76 -10.65
CA SER A 150 -9.02 9.17 -12.05
C SER A 150 -9.78 8.18 -12.94
N VAL A 151 -10.14 7.00 -12.43
CA VAL A 151 -10.89 5.98 -13.21
C VAL A 151 -12.19 5.59 -12.52
N ASN A 152 -13.02 6.57 -12.19
CA ASN A 152 -14.46 6.32 -12.15
C ASN A 152 -15.29 7.59 -12.44
N SER A 153 -15.18 8.10 -13.66
CA SER A 153 -16.19 8.97 -14.24
C SER A 153 -16.34 8.62 -15.72
N SER A 154 -17.52 8.13 -16.08
CA SER A 154 -18.11 8.19 -17.43
C SER A 154 -18.00 7.05 -18.45
N GLU A 155 -17.98 5.76 -18.11
CA GLU A 155 -18.34 4.71 -19.11
C GLU A 155 -19.22 3.57 -18.56
N GLN A 156 -20.25 3.93 -17.79
CA GLN A 156 -21.44 3.07 -17.64
C GLN A 156 -22.70 3.88 -17.97
N ALA A 157 -22.72 4.47 -19.17
CA ALA A 157 -23.92 5.04 -19.75
C ALA A 157 -23.96 4.67 -21.24
N SER A 158 -25.07 4.07 -21.66
CA SER A 158 -25.41 3.73 -23.06
C SER A 158 -24.80 2.43 -23.59
N PHE A 159 -25.45 1.30 -23.36
CA PHE A 159 -25.82 0.33 -24.42
C PHE A 159 -26.68 -0.80 -23.81
N ALA A 160 -27.85 -0.43 -23.27
CA ALA A 160 -28.89 -1.41 -22.93
C ALA A 160 -30.30 -0.80 -22.98
N GLU A 161 -30.57 0.10 -23.92
CA GLU A 161 -31.96 0.40 -24.32
C GLU A 161 -31.94 1.01 -25.72
N GLU A 162 -32.00 0.17 -26.77
CA GLU A 162 -32.76 0.43 -28.00
C GLU A 162 -32.57 -0.74 -29.00
N THR A 163 -33.23 -1.87 -28.74
CA THR A 163 -33.80 -2.66 -29.84
C THR A 163 -35.24 -2.95 -29.50
N THR A 164 -36.08 -1.98 -29.86
CA THR A 164 -37.41 -2.17 -30.42
C THR A 164 -37.76 -3.62 -30.75
N LYS A 165 -38.71 -4.17 -29.99
CA LYS A 165 -39.90 -4.83 -30.51
C LYS A 165 -41.08 -4.55 -29.58
#